data_AF-M6RIN3-F1
#
_entry.id   AF-M6RIN3-F1
#
_cell.length_a   1.000
_cell.length_b   1.000
_cell.length_c   1.000
_cell.angle_alpha   90.00
_cell.angle_beta   90.00
_cell.angle_gamma   90.00
#
_symmetry.space_group_name_H-M   'P 1'
#
loop_
_entity.id
_entity.type
_entity.pdbx_description
1 polymer ?
#
loop_
_entity_poly.entity_id
_entity_poly.type
_entity_poly.pdbx_seq_one_letter_code
_entity_poly.pdbx_strand_id
1 'polypeptide(L)'
;MAFIPWLIFGVSVVFFYTIGKFFHWDLETKIATILCCGLGNTSFLGLPILRMLYGEEVTNSVLIVDQLGTFLCLAIPGFIVALRFQKDPNINGNPIASVLKKLFTFPPFLALLFSFFLRFFPLSESIYFVLKILGETLAPIALFAVGFQMELGSKPKKSENFIQPLSIGLIYKLLISPIMIF
;
A
#
# COMPACT_ATOMS: atom_id res chain seq x y z
N MET A 1 9.34 10.46 -9.34
CA MET A 1 9.37 9.14 -8.68
C MET A 1 8.20 8.94 -7.71
N ALA A 2 8.06 9.70 -6.61
CA ALA A 2 6.98 9.49 -5.64
C ALA A 2 5.55 9.77 -6.16
N PHE A 3 5.39 10.51 -7.25
CA PHE A 3 4.11 10.73 -7.92
C PHE A 3 3.57 9.48 -8.64
N ILE A 4 4.45 8.55 -9.02
CA ILE A 4 4.07 7.36 -9.82
C ILE A 4 3.03 6.50 -9.10
N PRO A 5 3.20 6.13 -7.81
CA PRO A 5 2.16 5.41 -7.06
C PRO A 5 0.78 6.09 -7.05
N TRP A 6 0.74 7.43 -7.00
CA TRP A 6 -0.51 8.18 -7.05
C TRP A 6 -1.21 8.06 -8.40
N LEU A 7 -0.43 8.16 -9.48
CA LEU A 7 -0.94 7.95 -10.84
C LEU A 7 -1.47 6.53 -11.01
N ILE A 8 -0.68 5.51 -10.65
CA ILE A 8 -1.09 4.10 -10.72
C ILE A 8 -2.37 3.86 -9.92
N PHE A 9 -2.48 4.46 -8.73
CA PHE A 9 -3.69 4.32 -7.91
C PHE A 9 -4.89 5.03 -8.53
N GLY A 10 -4.72 6.25 -9.03
CA GLY A 10 -5.80 6.97 -9.73
C GLY A 10 -6.34 6.20 -10.93
N VAL A 11 -5.43 5.59 -11.70
CA VAL A 11 -5.80 4.75 -12.84
C VAL A 11 -6.48 3.47 -12.37
N SER A 12 -6.01 2.82 -11.29
CA SER A 12 -6.64 1.61 -10.78
C SER A 12 -8.08 1.88 -10.35
N VAL A 13 -8.35 3.02 -9.71
CA VAL A 13 -9.70 3.47 -9.37
C VAL A 13 -10.57 3.49 -10.63
N VAL A 14 -10.16 4.20 -11.67
CA VAL A 14 -10.95 4.32 -12.91
C VAL A 14 -11.12 2.96 -13.59
N PHE A 15 -10.05 2.18 -13.69
CA PHE A 15 -10.03 0.88 -14.36
C PHE A 15 -10.94 -0.14 -13.67
N PHE A 16 -10.81 -0.35 -12.37
CA PHE A 16 -11.60 -1.36 -11.67
C PHE A 16 -13.05 -0.91 -11.41
N TYR A 17 -13.33 0.39 -11.32
CA TYR A 17 -14.72 0.84 -11.32
C TYR A 17 -15.41 0.57 -12.66
N THR A 18 -14.73 0.80 -13.80
CA THR A 18 -15.30 0.56 -15.14
C THR A 18 -15.43 -0.92 -15.46
N ILE A 19 -14.35 -1.70 -15.28
CA ILE A 19 -14.34 -3.16 -15.46
C ILE A 19 -15.31 -3.84 -14.51
N GLY A 20 -15.30 -3.46 -13.23
CA GLY A 20 -16.20 -4.03 -12.25
C GLY A 20 -17.67 -3.68 -12.53
N LYS A 21 -17.97 -2.55 -13.19
CA LYS A 21 -19.32 -2.27 -13.67
C LYS A 21 -19.69 -3.18 -14.85
N PHE A 22 -18.78 -3.37 -15.80
CA PHE A 22 -19.00 -4.22 -16.97
C PHE A 22 -19.25 -5.69 -16.59
N PHE A 23 -18.47 -6.21 -15.65
CA PHE A 23 -18.59 -7.60 -15.16
C PHE A 23 -19.52 -7.75 -13.94
N HIS A 24 -20.29 -6.71 -13.59
CA HIS A 24 -21.27 -6.74 -12.50
C HIS A 24 -20.69 -7.17 -11.15
N TRP A 25 -19.46 -6.78 -10.87
CA TRP A 25 -18.86 -6.97 -9.54
C TRP A 25 -19.63 -6.18 -8.51
N ASP A 26 -19.69 -6.74 -7.30
CA ASP A 26 -20.19 -6.05 -6.13
C ASP A 26 -19.19 -4.96 -5.68
N LEU A 27 -19.57 -4.17 -4.68
CA LEU A 27 -18.75 -3.05 -4.21
C LEU A 27 -17.49 -3.53 -3.49
N GLU A 28 -17.55 -4.67 -2.79
CA GLU A 28 -16.41 -5.27 -2.08
C GLU A 28 -15.31 -5.62 -3.06
N THR A 29 -15.66 -6.38 -4.10
CA THR A 29 -14.69 -6.81 -5.12
C THR A 29 -14.04 -5.63 -5.84
N LYS A 30 -14.81 -4.57 -6.16
CA LYS A 30 -14.24 -3.35 -6.77
C LYS A 30 -13.25 -2.67 -5.84
N ILE A 31 -13.62 -2.46 -4.59
CA ILE A 31 -12.74 -1.77 -3.63
C ILE A 31 -11.50 -2.62 -3.34
N ALA A 32 -11.66 -3.93 -3.14
CA ALA A 32 -10.56 -4.86 -2.93
C ALA A 32 -9.57 -4.84 -4.10
N THR A 33 -10.06 -4.94 -5.35
CA THR A 33 -9.19 -4.89 -6.54
C THR A 33 -8.51 -3.53 -6.71
N ILE A 34 -9.21 -2.41 -6.47
CA ILE A 34 -8.61 -1.05 -6.51
C ILE A 34 -7.45 -0.94 -5.52
N LEU A 35 -7.65 -1.38 -4.27
CA LEU A 35 -6.64 -1.26 -3.22
C LEU A 35 -5.47 -2.22 -3.47
N CYS A 36 -5.76 -3.50 -3.75
CA CYS A 36 -4.73 -4.51 -3.96
C CYS A 36 -3.89 -4.26 -5.22
N CYS A 37 -4.52 -3.83 -6.33
CA CYS A 37 -3.83 -3.63 -7.60
C CYS A 37 -3.35 -2.19 -7.80
N GLY A 38 -3.95 -1.21 -7.14
CA GLY A 38 -3.53 0.19 -7.19
C GLY A 38 -2.31 0.50 -6.35
N LEU A 39 -2.19 -0.13 -5.18
CA LEU A 39 -1.08 0.09 -4.26
C LEU A 39 0.06 -0.90 -4.54
N GLY A 40 1.29 -0.47 -4.30
CA GLY A 40 2.48 -1.31 -4.39
C GLY A 40 2.85 -1.91 -3.04
N ASN A 41 3.64 -2.99 -3.05
CA ASN A 41 4.36 -3.45 -1.86
C ASN A 41 5.85 -3.13 -2.03
N THR A 42 6.16 -1.83 -2.14
CA THR A 42 7.48 -1.38 -2.56
C THR A 42 8.50 -1.49 -1.43
N SER A 43 8.10 -1.23 -0.18
CA SER A 43 9.01 -1.38 0.98
C SER A 43 9.25 -2.82 1.44
N PHE A 44 8.22 -3.67 1.53
CA PHE A 44 8.42 -5.00 2.14
C PHE A 44 8.92 -6.04 1.14
N LEU A 45 8.41 -6.01 -0.10
CA LEU A 45 8.77 -6.97 -1.13
C LEU A 45 9.63 -6.35 -2.25
N GLY A 46 9.36 -5.11 -2.61
CA GLY A 46 10.13 -4.40 -3.65
C GLY A 46 11.57 -4.10 -3.25
N LEU A 47 11.81 -3.59 -2.04
CA LEU A 47 13.13 -3.16 -1.59
C LEU A 47 14.16 -4.32 -1.55
N PRO A 48 13.87 -5.51 -0.98
CA PRO A 48 14.80 -6.64 -1.05
C PRO A 48 15.15 -7.05 -2.49
N ILE A 49 14.15 -7.10 -3.38
CA ILE A 49 14.36 -7.46 -4.79
C ILE A 49 15.21 -6.40 -5.51
N LEU A 50 14.90 -5.12 -5.30
CA LEU A 50 15.64 -4.02 -5.94
C LEU A 50 17.07 -3.93 -5.42
N ARG A 51 17.32 -4.17 -4.13
CA ARG A 51 18.68 -4.27 -3.59
C ARG A 51 19.48 -5.40 -4.20
N MET A 52 18.84 -6.56 -4.42
CA MET A 52 19.47 -7.70 -5.09
C MET A 52 19.85 -7.37 -6.53
N LEU A 53 19.01 -6.61 -7.26
CA LEU A 53 19.21 -6.31 -8.68
C LEU A 53 20.11 -5.09 -8.94
N TYR A 54 20.02 -4.06 -8.10
CA TYR A 54 20.61 -2.73 -8.33
C TYR A 54 21.53 -2.26 -7.20
N GLY A 55 21.75 -3.08 -6.16
CA GLY A 55 22.60 -2.75 -5.01
C GLY A 55 21.90 -1.87 -3.97
N GLU A 56 22.63 -1.51 -2.91
CA GLU A 56 22.07 -0.79 -1.74
C GLU A 56 21.68 0.67 -2.03
N GLU A 57 22.24 1.26 -3.09
CA GLU A 57 22.05 2.68 -3.44
C GLU A 57 20.58 3.02 -3.75
N VAL A 58 19.79 2.04 -4.23
CA VAL A 58 18.37 2.25 -4.54
C VAL A 58 17.50 2.43 -3.30
N THR A 59 18.00 2.09 -2.12
CA THR A 59 17.24 2.12 -0.86
C THR A 59 16.60 3.48 -0.62
N ASN A 60 17.36 4.56 -0.75
CA ASN A 60 16.87 5.91 -0.45
C ASN A 60 15.72 6.30 -1.40
N SER A 61 15.90 6.05 -2.70
CA SER A 61 14.89 6.33 -3.72
C SER A 61 13.62 5.51 -3.48
N VAL A 62 13.76 4.22 -3.17
CA VAL A 62 12.62 3.32 -2.91
C VAL A 62 11.84 3.74 -1.67
N LEU A 63 12.53 4.08 -0.57
CA LEU A 63 11.88 4.55 0.66
C LEU A 63 11.09 5.84 0.43
N ILE A 64 11.62 6.78 -0.36
CA ILE A 64 10.91 8.01 -0.72
C ILE A 64 9.65 7.70 -1.52
N VAL A 65 9.75 6.81 -2.53
CA VAL A 65 8.59 6.42 -3.34
C VAL A 65 7.55 5.70 -2.51
N ASP A 66 7.96 4.85 -1.59
CA ASP A 66 7.02 4.09 -0.77
C ASP A 66 6.35 4.96 0.30
N GLN A 67 7.12 5.75 1.06
CA GLN A 67 6.59 6.60 2.13
C GLN A 67 5.71 7.72 1.57
N LEU A 68 6.20 8.50 0.60
CA LEU A 68 5.47 9.66 0.05
C LEU A 68 4.49 9.28 -1.07
N GLY A 69 4.73 8.15 -1.73
CA GLY A 69 3.85 7.61 -2.76
C GLY A 69 2.86 6.62 -2.16
N THR A 70 3.26 5.36 -2.06
CA THR A 70 2.38 4.23 -1.71
C THR A 70 1.65 4.41 -0.37
N PHE A 71 2.35 4.73 0.72
CA PHE A 71 1.76 4.84 2.05
C PHE A 71 0.84 6.05 2.21
N LEU A 72 1.24 7.23 1.74
CA LEU A 72 0.34 8.38 1.75
C LEU A 72 -0.87 8.16 0.82
N CYS A 73 -0.67 7.51 -0.32
CA CYS A 73 -1.75 7.13 -1.22
C CYS A 73 -2.73 6.14 -0.54
N LEU A 74 -2.23 5.17 0.23
CA LEU A 74 -3.08 4.31 1.06
C LEU A 74 -3.80 5.11 2.15
N ALA A 75 -3.10 5.97 2.89
CA ALA A 75 -3.64 6.67 4.05
C ALA A 75 -4.69 7.74 3.68
N ILE A 76 -4.57 8.35 2.50
CA ILE A 76 -5.46 9.42 2.04
C ILE A 76 -6.51 8.86 1.07
N PRO A 77 -6.27 8.74 -0.26
CA PRO A 77 -7.32 8.28 -1.17
C PRO A 77 -7.67 6.80 -0.98
N GLY A 78 -6.73 5.93 -0.60
CA GLY A 78 -7.00 4.51 -0.32
C GLY A 78 -7.98 4.33 0.83
N PHE A 79 -7.79 5.06 1.92
CA PHE A 79 -8.71 5.06 3.06
C PHE A 79 -10.10 5.59 2.66
N ILE A 80 -10.16 6.67 1.87
CA ILE A 80 -11.44 7.19 1.36
C ILE A 80 -12.17 6.14 0.52
N VAL A 81 -11.47 5.42 -0.34
CA VAL A 81 -12.05 4.32 -1.14
C VAL A 81 -12.52 3.19 -0.23
N ALA A 82 -11.73 2.82 0.78
CA ALA A 82 -12.10 1.78 1.76
C ALA A 82 -13.34 2.17 2.59
N LEU A 83 -13.50 3.45 2.97
CA LEU A 83 -14.68 3.92 3.71
C LEU A 83 -15.98 3.73 2.92
N ARG A 84 -15.93 3.75 1.58
CA ARG A 84 -17.13 3.47 0.76
C ARG A 84 -17.64 2.04 0.91
N PHE A 85 -16.79 1.10 1.34
CA PHE A 85 -17.21 -0.27 1.65
C PHE A 85 -18.00 -0.34 2.96
N GLN A 86 -17.62 0.47 3.95
CA GLN A 86 -18.31 0.52 5.23
C GLN A 86 -19.66 1.25 5.05
N LYS A 87 -20.74 0.47 4.96
CA LYS A 87 -22.12 0.95 5.11
C LYS A 87 -22.44 1.32 6.57
N ASP A 88 -21.52 1.99 7.28
CA ASP A 88 -21.79 2.41 8.65
C ASP A 88 -22.45 3.81 8.63
N PRO A 89 -23.76 3.92 8.96
CA PRO A 89 -24.46 5.20 9.00
C PRO A 89 -23.95 6.17 10.08
N ASN A 90 -23.06 5.73 10.99
CA ASN A 90 -22.39 6.61 11.96
C ASN A 90 -21.14 7.31 11.43
N ILE A 91 -20.74 7.10 10.17
CA ILE A 91 -19.74 7.94 9.50
C ILE A 91 -20.41 9.24 9.02
N ASN A 92 -21.09 9.93 9.94
CA ASN A 92 -21.54 11.33 9.81
C ASN A 92 -20.43 12.31 10.23
N GLY A 93 -19.20 11.82 10.43
CA GLY A 93 -18.02 12.64 10.68
C GLY A 93 -17.45 13.25 9.40
N ASN A 94 -16.89 14.45 9.51
CA ASN A 94 -16.17 15.10 8.42
C ASN A 94 -15.10 14.14 7.82
N PRO A 95 -15.17 13.76 6.53
CA PRO A 95 -14.24 12.82 5.91
C PRO A 95 -12.77 13.23 6.07
N ILE A 96 -12.50 14.53 6.09
CA ILE A 96 -11.18 15.10 6.29
C ILE A 96 -10.67 14.78 7.69
N ALA A 97 -11.51 14.92 8.72
CA ALA A 97 -11.15 14.61 10.09
C ALA A 97 -10.84 13.11 10.27
N SER A 98 -11.58 12.23 9.57
CA SER A 98 -11.33 10.79 9.58
C SER A 98 -9.99 10.42 8.92
N VAL A 99 -9.68 11.03 7.77
CA VAL A 99 -8.38 10.85 7.09
C VAL A 99 -7.24 11.38 7.96
N LEU A 100 -7.37 12.57 8.53
CA LEU A 100 -6.37 13.15 9.43
C LEU A 100 -6.16 12.26 10.66
N LYS A 101 -7.23 11.78 11.29
CA LYS A 101 -7.15 10.86 12.41
C LYS A 101 -6.42 9.58 12.00
N LYS A 102 -6.73 9.00 10.83
CA LYS A 102 -6.04 7.81 10.33
C LYS A 102 -4.55 8.08 10.10
N LEU A 103 -4.22 9.21 9.50
CA LEU A 103 -2.84 9.62 9.21
C LEU A 103 -2.02 9.78 10.50
N PHE A 104 -2.56 10.52 11.48
CA PHE A 104 -1.89 10.75 12.78
C PHE A 104 -1.99 9.57 13.76
N THR A 105 -2.77 8.53 13.46
CA THR A 105 -2.74 7.25 14.19
C THR A 105 -1.94 6.17 13.46
N PHE A 106 -1.46 6.44 12.25
CA PHE A 106 -0.69 5.49 11.47
C PHE A 106 0.79 5.53 11.91
N PRO A 107 1.30 4.47 12.57
CA PRO A 107 2.65 4.50 13.15
C PRO A 107 3.77 4.83 12.14
N PRO A 108 3.76 4.32 10.89
CA PRO A 108 4.78 4.68 9.90
C PRO A 108 4.81 6.17 9.55
N PHE A 109 3.66 6.83 9.54
CA PHE A 109 3.61 8.27 9.29
C PHE A 109 4.21 9.07 10.45
N LEU A 110 3.89 8.69 11.69
CA LEU A 110 4.49 9.30 12.88
C LEU A 110 6.00 9.09 12.93
N ALA A 111 6.47 7.88 12.58
CA ALA A 111 7.90 7.57 12.50
C ALA A 111 8.62 8.42 11.44
N LEU A 112 7.98 8.69 10.30
CA LEU A 112 8.50 9.60 9.27
C LEU A 112 8.66 11.02 9.82
N LEU A 113 7.64 11.56 10.48
CA LEU A 113 7.72 12.89 11.10
C LEU A 113 8.82 12.96 12.17
N PHE A 114 8.91 11.92 13.00
CA PHE A 114 9.96 11.82 14.01
C PHE A 114 11.36 11.76 13.40
N SER A 115 11.54 11.03 12.29
CA SER A 115 12.80 10.97 11.56
C SER A 115 13.25 12.35 11.04
N PHE A 116 12.33 13.17 10.53
CA PHE A 116 12.64 14.55 10.16
C PHE A 116 13.04 15.41 11.37
N PHE A 117 12.36 15.23 12.50
CA PHE A 117 12.70 15.94 13.74
C PHE A 117 14.09 15.56 14.28
N LEU A 118 14.45 14.27 14.20
CA LEU A 118 15.77 13.79 14.62
C LEU A 118 16.93 14.42 13.84
N ARG A 119 16.70 14.92 12.62
CA ARG A 119 17.74 15.61 11.83
C ARG A 119 18.30 16.86 12.52
N PHE A 120 17.55 17.48 13.43
CA PHE A 120 18.00 18.67 14.16
C PHE A 120 18.91 18.36 15.34
N PHE A 121 19.10 17.08 15.68
CA PHE A 121 19.91 16.65 16.82
C PHE A 121 21.06 15.76 16.35
N PRO A 122 22.27 15.88 16.93
CA PRO A 122 23.34 14.92 16.66
C PRO A 122 22.96 13.56 17.27
N LEU A 123 22.65 12.57 16.43
CA LEU A 123 22.49 11.19 16.89
C LEU A 123 23.86 10.58 17.16
N SER A 124 23.99 9.86 18.28
CA SER A 124 25.16 9.01 18.50
C SER A 124 25.14 7.80 17.57
N GLU A 125 26.33 7.34 17.17
CA GLU A 125 26.48 6.14 16.32
C GLU A 125 25.78 4.92 16.89
N SER A 126 25.80 4.73 18.22
CA SER A 126 25.13 3.62 18.89
C SER A 126 23.61 3.65 18.70
N ILE A 127 22.98 4.83 18.80
CA ILE A 127 21.52 4.96 18.60
C ILE A 127 21.18 4.69 17.13
N TYR A 128 21.94 5.27 16.20
CA TYR A 128 21.74 5.05 14.77
C TYR A 128 21.87 3.57 14.41
N PHE A 129 22.88 2.87 14.94
CA PHE A 129 23.11 1.46 14.71
C PHE A 129 21.94 0.59 15.20
N VAL A 130 21.42 0.85 16.40
CA VAL A 130 20.25 0.13 16.94
C VAL A 130 19.02 0.36 16.06
N LEU A 131 18.75 1.61 15.67
CA LEU A 131 17.62 1.94 14.79
C LEU A 131 17.75 1.26 13.42
N LYS A 132 18.97 1.18 12.88
CA LYS A 132 19.26 0.51 11.61
C LYS A 132 18.94 -0.99 11.68
N ILE A 133 19.43 -1.69 12.71
CA ILE A 133 19.14 -3.13 12.89
C ILE A 133 17.64 -3.37 13.01
N LEU A 134 16.94 -2.57 13.81
CA LEU A 134 15.49 -2.69 13.95
C LEU A 134 14.78 -2.47 12.60
N GLY A 135 15.20 -1.47 11.84
CA GLY A 135 14.67 -1.20 10.50
C GLY A 135 14.89 -2.34 9.51
N GLU A 136 16.06 -2.99 9.52
CA GLU A 136 16.38 -4.13 8.66
C GLU A 136 15.51 -5.36 8.97
N THR A 137 15.10 -5.55 10.22
CA THR A 137 14.19 -6.65 10.61
C THR A 137 12.72 -6.42 10.23
N LEU A 138 12.34 -5.20 9.84
CA LEU A 138 10.93 -4.85 9.59
C LEU A 138 10.36 -5.61 8.38
N ALA A 139 11.12 -5.71 7.28
CA ALA A 139 10.70 -6.45 6.08
C ALA A 139 10.44 -7.94 6.34
N PRO A 140 11.38 -8.72 6.91
CA PRO A 140 11.14 -10.13 7.17
C PRO A 140 10.04 -10.38 8.21
N ILE A 141 9.94 -9.56 9.27
CA ILE A 141 8.86 -9.68 10.26
C ILE A 141 7.49 -9.42 9.62
N ALA A 142 7.38 -8.38 8.77
CA ALA A 142 6.14 -8.07 8.08
C ALA A 142 5.71 -9.21 7.13
N LEU A 143 6.64 -9.75 6.34
CA LEU A 143 6.35 -10.88 5.44
C LEU A 143 5.95 -12.13 6.22
N PHE A 144 6.63 -12.43 7.33
CA PHE A 144 6.28 -13.55 8.20
C PHE A 144 4.87 -13.38 8.80
N ALA A 145 4.55 -12.19 9.31
CA ALA A 145 3.24 -11.88 9.89
C ALA A 145 2.10 -11.95 8.87
N VAL A 146 2.33 -11.48 7.64
CA VAL A 146 1.36 -11.61 6.53
C VAL A 146 1.18 -13.08 6.15
N GLY A 147 2.27 -13.84 6.07
CA GLY A 147 2.21 -15.28 5.80
C GLY A 147 1.41 -16.06 6.85
N PHE A 148 1.56 -15.72 8.14
CA PHE A 148 0.79 -16.34 9.22
C PHE A 148 -0.72 -16.03 9.17
N GLN A 149 -1.09 -14.88 8.61
CA GLN A 149 -2.50 -14.50 8.40
C GLN A 149 -3.15 -15.23 7.20
N MET A 150 -2.37 -15.91 6.35
CA MET A 150 -2.92 -16.64 5.22
C MET A 150 -3.57 -17.95 5.66
N GLU A 151 -4.90 -18.02 5.58
CA GLU A 151 -5.65 -19.25 5.80
C GLU A 151 -5.67 -20.11 4.54
N LEU A 152 -4.80 -21.13 4.47
CA LEU A 152 -4.71 -22.06 3.33
C LEU A 152 -5.91 -23.04 3.20
N GLY A 153 -6.92 -22.94 4.08
CA GLY A 153 -8.00 -23.92 4.21
C GLY A 153 -9.43 -23.38 4.03
N SER A 154 -9.59 -22.07 3.87
CA SER A 154 -10.92 -21.47 3.71
C SER A 154 -11.43 -21.77 2.30
N LYS A 155 -12.26 -22.82 2.17
CA LYS A 155 -13.00 -23.09 0.93
C LYS A 155 -13.66 -21.78 0.51
N PRO A 156 -13.40 -21.27 -0.70
CA PRO A 156 -14.06 -20.05 -1.17
C PRO A 156 -15.56 -20.28 -1.00
N LYS A 157 -16.26 -19.31 -0.40
CA LYS A 157 -17.73 -19.34 -0.37
C LYS A 157 -18.16 -19.65 -1.80
N LYS A 158 -18.93 -20.73 -1.94
CA LYS A 158 -19.19 -21.52 -3.15
C LYS A 158 -19.84 -20.75 -4.34
N SER A 159 -19.90 -19.43 -4.28
CA SER A 159 -20.69 -18.54 -5.13
C SER A 159 -19.89 -17.37 -5.75
N GLU A 160 -18.63 -17.15 -5.39
CA GLU A 160 -17.86 -16.00 -5.91
C GLU A 160 -16.69 -16.45 -6.80
N ASN A 161 -16.78 -16.13 -8.09
CA ASN A 161 -15.72 -16.36 -9.06
C ASN A 161 -14.55 -15.38 -8.84
N PHE A 162 -13.75 -15.60 -7.80
CA PHE A 162 -12.57 -14.77 -7.47
C PHE A 162 -11.48 -14.80 -8.55
N ILE A 163 -11.45 -15.86 -9.37
CA ILE A 163 -10.47 -16.06 -10.46
C ILE A 163 -10.53 -14.91 -11.46
N GLN A 164 -11.74 -14.41 -11.76
CA GLN A 164 -11.91 -13.35 -12.76
C GLN A 164 -11.36 -12.00 -12.26
N PRO A 165 -11.74 -11.48 -11.08
CA PRO A 165 -11.11 -10.29 -10.50
C PRO A 165 -9.60 -10.43 -10.32
N LEU A 166 -9.13 -11.60 -9.90
CA LEU A 166 -7.70 -11.88 -9.73
C LEU A 166 -6.95 -11.80 -11.06
N SER A 167 -7.46 -12.46 -12.10
CA SER A 167 -6.81 -12.49 -13.42
C SER A 167 -6.73 -11.09 -14.03
N ILE A 168 -7.81 -10.33 -13.94
CA ILE A 168 -7.83 -8.94 -14.44
C ILE A 168 -6.92 -8.05 -13.57
N GLY A 169 -6.87 -8.29 -12.26
CA GLY A 169 -5.95 -7.64 -11.34
C GLY A 169 -4.48 -7.86 -11.71
N LEU A 170 -4.12 -9.10 -12.05
CA LEU A 170 -2.77 -9.45 -12.50
C LEU A 170 -2.43 -8.81 -13.85
N ILE A 171 -3.35 -8.81 -14.81
CA ILE A 171 -3.18 -8.11 -16.09
C ILE A 171 -2.90 -6.62 -15.85
N TYR A 172 -3.68 -6.00 -14.96
CA TYR A 172 -3.46 -4.60 -14.60
C TYR A 172 -2.07 -4.38 -14.01
N LYS A 173 -1.65 -5.22 -13.04
CA LYS A 173 -0.40 -5.01 -12.32
C LYS A 173 0.84 -5.33 -13.14
N LEU A 174 0.78 -6.35 -14.00
CA LEU A 174 1.92 -6.87 -14.76
C LEU A 174 2.05 -6.25 -16.15
N LEU A 175 0.96 -5.78 -16.76
CA LEU A 175 0.99 -5.22 -18.12
C LEU A 175 0.61 -3.74 -18.12
N ILE A 176 -0.60 -3.40 -17.65
CA ILE A 176 -1.12 -2.03 -17.78
C ILE A 176 -0.27 -1.04 -16.97
N SER A 177 -0.02 -1.34 -15.69
CA SER A 177 0.72 -0.43 -14.82
C SER A 177 2.16 -0.19 -15.30
N PRO A 178 2.95 -1.19 -15.72
CA PRO A 178 4.27 -0.94 -16.31
C PRO A 178 4.22 -0.13 -17.61
N ILE A 179 3.35 -0.49 -18.55
CA ILE A 179 3.24 0.19 -19.86
C ILE A 179 2.90 1.69 -19.71
N MET A 180 2.22 2.07 -18.64
CA MET A 180 1.88 3.48 -18.40
C MET A 180 3.04 4.32 -17.87
N ILE A 181 4.10 3.69 -17.38
CA ILE A 181 5.22 4.36 -16.72
C ILE A 181 6.46 4.39 -17.61
N PHE A 182 6.68 3.31 -18.38
CA PHE A 182 7.77 3.17 -19.34
C PHE A 182 7.39 3.79 -20.69
#